data_AF-A0A8R7U1B3-F1
#
_entry.id   AF-A0A8R7U1B3-F1
#
_cell.length_a   1.000
_cell.length_b   1.000
_cell.length_c   1.000
_cell.angle_alpha   90.00
_cell.angle_beta   90.00
_cell.angle_gamma   90.00
#
_symmetry.space_group_name_H-M   'P 1'
#
loop_
_entity.id
_entity.type
_entity.pdbx_description
1 polymer ?
#
loop_
_entity_poly.entity_id
_entity_poly.type
_entity_poly.pdbx_seq_one_letter_code
_entity_poly.pdbx_strand_id
1 'polypeptide(L)'
;MDRCQYDSHGYRSLSGNWCPIDASLSFLPEYKKIDLLDCCNGLLLCRCSKPYPETPNYVVCNPATEKWVTVPANKWSSDSYARLGFDPAISSHFHVFELAPAAALNANVKSDYNIEEVGIYSSKAGGWTHQIAWDDPIEILYFTGGTFLSGLLYFTF
;
A
#
# COMPACT_ATOMS: atom_id res chain seq x y z
N MET A 1 34.90 2.95 11.48
CA MET A 1 33.88 2.09 12.10
C MET A 1 32.67 2.15 11.21
N ASP A 2 32.35 1.00 10.64
CA ASP A 2 31.77 0.87 9.32
C ASP A 2 30.30 1.28 9.27
N ARG A 3 29.98 2.09 8.25
CA ARG A 3 28.61 2.38 7.86
C ARG A 3 28.02 1.08 7.31
N CYS A 4 27.18 0.42 8.10
CA CYS A 4 26.29 -0.63 7.60
C CYS A 4 25.39 -0.01 6.52
N GLN A 5 25.73 -0.30 5.27
CA GLN A 5 24.98 0.05 4.08
C GLN A 5 23.74 -0.87 4.08
N TYR A 6 22.70 -0.46 4.79
CA TYR A 6 21.39 -1.06 4.63
C TYR A 6 20.93 -0.73 3.21
N ASP A 7 20.61 -1.77 2.44
CA ASP A 7 20.06 -1.68 1.09
C ASP A 7 18.92 -0.67 1.08
N SER A 8 19.20 0.55 0.64
CA SER A 8 18.15 1.48 0.25
C SER A 8 17.55 0.85 -1.00
N HIS A 9 16.30 0.39 -0.93
CA HIS A 9 15.53 0.02 -2.12
C HIS A 9 15.43 1.26 -3.02
N GLY A 10 16.45 1.48 -3.85
CA GLY A 10 16.57 2.63 -4.72
C GLY A 10 15.68 2.42 -5.93
N TYR A 11 14.71 3.31 -6.11
CA TYR A 11 13.87 3.33 -7.30
C TYR A 11 14.73 3.71 -8.51
N ARG A 12 14.68 2.90 -9.57
CA ARG A 12 15.44 3.15 -10.81
C ARG A 12 14.48 3.59 -11.92
N SER A 13 14.72 4.78 -12.44
CA SER A 13 14.12 5.21 -13.70
C SER A 13 14.60 4.28 -14.82
N LEU A 14 13.68 3.60 -15.51
CA LEU A 14 14.00 2.78 -16.68
C LEU A 14 14.28 3.63 -17.93
N SER A 15 13.92 4.92 -17.90
CA SER A 15 14.09 5.83 -19.03
C SER A 15 15.43 6.56 -19.05
N GLY A 16 16.30 6.43 -18.04
CA GLY A 16 17.50 7.29 -17.92
C GLY A 16 17.18 8.73 -17.50
N ASN A 17 17.97 9.73 -17.95
CA ASN A 17 17.85 11.17 -17.60
C ASN A 17 16.56 11.88 -18.07
N TRP A 18 15.59 11.14 -18.61
CA TRP A 18 14.35 11.69 -19.18
C TRP A 18 13.23 11.88 -18.16
N CYS A 19 13.40 11.40 -16.92
CA CYS A 19 12.42 11.59 -15.85
C CYS A 19 12.98 12.59 -14.84
N PRO A 20 12.48 13.84 -14.79
CA PRO A 20 12.93 14.85 -13.83
C PRO A 20 12.40 14.62 -12.41
N ILE A 21 11.60 13.56 -12.19
CA ILE A 21 11.00 13.25 -10.90
C ILE A 21 12.05 12.58 -10.04
N ASP A 22 12.31 13.17 -8.87
CA ASP A 22 13.14 12.57 -7.83
C ASP A 22 12.49 11.26 -7.35
N ALA A 23 13.02 10.16 -7.85
CA ALA A 23 12.54 8.82 -7.52
C ALA A 23 12.81 8.46 -6.05
N SER A 24 13.58 9.27 -5.29
CA SER A 24 13.87 9.02 -3.88
C SER A 24 12.68 9.30 -2.94
N LEU A 25 11.61 9.93 -3.45
CA LEU A 25 10.45 10.36 -2.64
C LEU A 25 10.85 11.28 -1.47
N SER A 26 11.87 12.12 -1.66
CA SER A 26 12.44 13.00 -0.64
C SER A 26 11.46 14.02 -0.03
N PHE A 27 10.34 14.29 -0.72
CA PHE A 27 9.27 15.13 -0.22
C PHE A 27 8.46 14.48 0.92
N LEU A 28 8.55 13.16 1.10
CA LEU A 28 7.91 12.47 2.22
C LEU A 28 8.65 12.72 3.54
N PRO A 29 7.97 12.61 4.70
CA PRO A 29 8.62 12.62 6.00
C PRO A 29 9.73 11.57 6.09
N GLU A 30 10.67 11.78 7.00
CA GLU A 30 11.73 10.81 7.25
C GLU A 30 11.14 9.50 7.82
N TYR A 31 11.22 8.44 7.03
CA TYR A 31 10.82 7.09 7.39
C TYR A 31 12.05 6.19 7.46
N LYS A 32 12.02 5.20 8.36
CA LYS A 32 13.09 4.20 8.48
C LYS A 32 13.11 3.28 7.26
N LYS A 33 11.94 2.90 6.76
CA LYS A 33 11.76 2.08 5.57
C LYS A 33 10.51 2.52 4.82
N ILE A 34 10.58 2.51 3.49
CA ILE A 34 9.47 2.77 2.58
C ILE A 34 9.40 1.60 1.60
N ASP A 35 8.30 0.87 1.64
CA ASP A 35 7.98 -0.22 0.71
C ASP A 35 6.88 0.23 -0.24
N LEU A 36 7.16 0.33 -1.54
CA LEU A 36 6.14 0.61 -2.56
C LEU A 36 5.27 -0.64 -2.77
N LEU A 37 3.97 -0.51 -2.56
CA LEU A 37 3.02 -1.63 -2.63
C LEU A 37 2.23 -1.63 -3.93
N ASP A 38 1.82 -0.45 -4.39
CA ASP A 38 0.95 -0.33 -5.55
C ASP A 38 1.05 1.07 -6.19
N CYS A 39 0.57 1.19 -7.43
CA CYS A 39 0.40 2.49 -8.09
C CYS A 39 -0.89 2.52 -8.89
N CYS A 40 -1.54 3.69 -8.94
CA CYS A 40 -2.80 3.85 -9.66
C CYS A 40 -2.98 5.29 -10.11
N ASN A 41 -3.12 5.52 -11.42
CA ASN A 41 -3.39 6.83 -12.03
C ASN A 41 -2.55 7.99 -11.48
N GLY A 42 -1.23 7.77 -11.38
CA GLY A 42 -0.25 8.78 -10.94
C GLY A 42 -0.06 8.89 -9.43
N LEU A 43 -0.81 8.12 -8.64
CA LEU A 43 -0.59 7.97 -7.20
C LEU A 43 0.23 6.71 -6.91
N LEU A 44 1.04 6.78 -5.85
CA LEU A 44 1.78 5.67 -5.28
C LEU A 44 1.22 5.34 -3.90
N LEU A 45 1.14 4.04 -3.58
CA LEU A 45 0.84 3.55 -2.25
C LEU A 45 2.11 2.94 -1.64
N CYS A 46 2.55 3.53 -0.54
CA CYS A 46 3.71 3.09 0.21
C CYS A 46 3.31 2.58 1.59
N ARG A 47 4.03 1.57 2.09
CA ARG A 47 4.07 1.19 3.49
C ARG A 47 5.32 1.79 4.12
N CYS A 48 5.13 2.60 5.13
CA CYS A 48 6.19 3.42 5.71
C CYS A 48 6.35 3.10 7.21
N SER A 49 7.51 2.62 7.61
CA SER A 49 7.83 2.35 9.01
C SER A 49 8.50 3.56 9.66
N LYS A 50 8.02 3.93 10.85
CA LYS A 50 8.67 4.91 11.73
C LYS A 50 9.53 4.18 12.75
N PRO A 51 10.56 4.82 13.32
CA PRO A 51 11.35 4.24 14.40
C PRO A 51 10.52 3.94 15.65
N TYR A 52 9.42 4.67 15.89
CA TYR A 52 8.44 4.42 16.95
C TYR A 52 7.14 5.21 16.66
N PRO A 53 5.92 4.67 16.85
CA PRO A 53 5.56 3.27 17.12
C PRO A 53 5.84 2.35 15.92
N GLU A 54 5.89 1.03 16.18
CA GLU A 54 6.31 0.03 15.19
C GLU A 54 5.28 -0.28 14.09
N THR A 55 4.01 0.12 14.26
CA THR A 55 2.98 -0.15 13.25
C THR A 55 3.22 0.73 12.01
N PRO A 56 3.46 0.13 10.83
CA PRO A 56 3.75 0.91 9.63
C PRO A 56 2.49 1.61 9.14
N ASN A 57 2.61 2.89 8.80
CA ASN A 57 1.49 3.63 8.19
C ASN A 57 1.48 3.39 6.69
N TYR A 58 0.30 3.50 6.09
CA TYR A 58 0.22 3.68 4.65
C TYR A 58 0.36 5.15 4.31
N VAL A 59 1.04 5.42 3.21
CA VAL A 59 1.14 6.76 2.63
C VAL A 59 0.72 6.66 1.18
N VAL A 60 -0.27 7.48 0.81
CA VAL A 60 -0.62 7.68 -0.60
C VAL A 60 -0.03 9.01 -1.04
N CYS A 61 0.85 8.99 -2.04
CA CYS A 61 1.50 10.19 -2.53
C CYS A 61 1.37 10.39 -4.03
N ASN A 62 1.43 11.65 -4.45
CA ASN A 62 1.49 12.06 -5.84
C ASN A 62 2.88 12.68 -6.08
N PRO A 63 3.84 11.92 -6.64
CA PRO A 63 5.20 12.42 -6.90
C PRO A 63 5.24 13.65 -7.81
N ALA A 64 4.28 13.82 -8.73
CA ALA A 64 4.25 14.97 -9.63
C ALA A 64 3.85 16.28 -8.94
N THR A 65 3.19 16.20 -7.78
CA THR A 65 2.77 17.37 -6.99
C THR A 65 3.46 17.48 -5.65
N GLU A 66 4.31 16.50 -5.30
CA GLU A 66 4.99 16.38 -4.00
C GLU A 66 4.02 16.44 -2.81
N LYS A 67 2.79 15.97 -3.00
CA LYS A 67 1.76 15.90 -1.95
C LYS A 67 1.51 14.47 -1.53
N TRP A 68 1.18 14.29 -0.25
CA TRP A 68 0.86 12.99 0.30
C TRP A 68 -0.23 13.06 1.35
N VAL A 69 -0.85 11.90 1.61
CA VAL A 69 -1.82 11.67 2.67
C VAL A 69 -1.36 10.46 3.46
N THR A 70 -1.24 10.62 4.78
CA THR A 70 -1.05 9.48 5.68
C THR A 70 -2.38 8.81 5.92
N VAL A 71 -2.45 7.52 5.64
CA VAL A 71 -3.60 6.67 5.92
C VAL A 71 -3.29 5.89 7.20
N PRO A 72 -4.17 5.97 8.23
CA PRO A 72 -3.91 5.33 9.51
C PRO A 72 -3.79 3.83 9.34
N ALA A 73 -2.77 3.24 9.97
CA ALA A 73 -2.57 1.80 9.99
C ALA A 73 -3.60 1.10 10.90
N ASN A 74 -3.93 -0.14 10.53
CA ASN A 74 -4.63 -1.09 11.37
C ASN A 74 -3.64 -2.03 12.08
N LYS A 75 -4.12 -2.81 13.05
CA LYS A 75 -3.29 -3.70 13.89
C LYS A 75 -2.46 -4.71 13.06
N TRP A 76 -2.96 -5.10 11.90
CA TRP A 76 -2.39 -6.11 11.01
C TRP A 76 -1.75 -5.52 9.74
N SER A 77 -1.61 -4.20 9.62
CA SER A 77 -1.08 -3.56 8.40
C SER A 77 0.35 -3.96 8.05
N SER A 78 1.12 -4.46 9.02
CA SER A 78 2.47 -5.00 8.81
C SER A 78 2.47 -6.20 7.87
N ASP A 79 1.48 -7.08 8.02
CA ASP A 79 1.41 -8.39 7.38
C ASP A 79 0.28 -8.49 6.33
N SER A 80 -0.55 -7.44 6.24
CA SER A 80 -1.59 -7.33 5.23
C SER A 80 -1.01 -6.95 3.87
N TYR A 81 -1.74 -7.23 2.81
CA TYR A 81 -1.46 -6.73 1.47
C TYR A 81 -2.31 -5.49 1.23
N ALA A 82 -1.86 -4.57 0.38
CA ALA A 82 -2.65 -3.38 0.10
C ALA A 82 -2.64 -3.01 -1.38
N ARG A 83 -3.79 -2.54 -1.87
CA ARG A 83 -3.99 -2.07 -3.24
C ARG A 83 -4.55 -0.66 -3.25
N LEU A 84 -4.21 0.09 -4.29
CA LEU A 84 -4.64 1.47 -4.48
C LEU A 84 -5.72 1.56 -5.56
N GLY A 85 -6.84 2.18 -5.22
CA GLY A 85 -7.87 2.52 -6.19
C GLY A 85 -8.01 4.02 -6.34
N PHE A 86 -7.67 4.54 -7.52
CA PHE A 86 -7.87 5.95 -7.85
C PHE A 86 -8.26 6.08 -9.31
N ASP A 87 -9.42 6.69 -9.58
CA ASP A 87 -9.87 6.99 -10.93
C ASP A 87 -10.28 8.48 -10.99
N PRO A 88 -9.38 9.38 -11.42
CA PRO A 88 -9.63 10.81 -11.42
C PRO A 88 -10.76 11.23 -12.37
N ALA A 89 -11.16 10.37 -13.31
CA ALA A 89 -12.30 10.65 -14.20
C ALA A 89 -13.65 10.48 -13.48
N ILE A 90 -13.68 9.72 -12.38
CA ILE A 90 -14.89 9.39 -11.62
C ILE A 90 -14.94 10.14 -10.28
N SER A 91 -13.81 10.23 -9.58
CA SER A 91 -13.74 10.80 -8.24
C SER A 91 -12.36 11.41 -7.97
N SER A 92 -12.33 12.54 -7.26
CA SER A 92 -11.08 13.12 -6.73
C SER A 92 -10.53 12.35 -5.52
N HIS A 93 -11.25 11.35 -5.04
CA HIS A 93 -10.89 10.58 -3.86
C HIS A 93 -10.34 9.20 -4.23
N PHE A 94 -9.25 8.82 -3.56
CA PHE A 94 -8.65 7.50 -3.66
C PHE A 94 -9.18 6.58 -2.56
N HIS A 95 -8.99 5.29 -2.78
CA HIS A 95 -9.29 4.22 -1.84
C HIS A 95 -8.05 3.35 -1.62
N VAL A 96 -7.87 2.87 -0.40
CA VAL A 96 -6.87 1.85 -0.09
C VAL A 96 -7.60 0.60 0.34
N PHE A 97 -7.34 -0.51 -0.33
CA PHE A 97 -7.89 -1.82 -0.01
C PHE A 97 -6.82 -2.60 0.73
N GLU A 98 -7.01 -2.82 2.02
CA GLU A 98 -6.18 -3.67 2.86
C GLU A 98 -6.77 -5.09 2.86
N LEU A 99 -5.97 -6.06 2.42
CA LEU A 99 -6.34 -7.47 2.33
C LEU A 99 -5.58 -8.20 3.43
N ALA A 100 -6.30 -8.57 4.49
CA ALA A 100 -5.71 -9.17 5.67
C ALA A 100 -5.85 -10.70 5.61
N PRO A 101 -4.74 -11.45 5.48
CA PRO A 101 -4.79 -12.90 5.52
C PRO A 101 -5.02 -13.41 6.94
N ALA A 102 -5.54 -14.64 7.10
CA ALA A 102 -5.73 -15.30 8.40
C ALA A 102 -4.47 -15.21 9.29
N ALA A 103 -3.28 -15.43 8.73
CA ALA A 103 -2.01 -15.30 9.45
C ALA A 103 -1.72 -13.88 9.99
N ALA A 104 -2.26 -12.83 9.37
CA ALA A 104 -2.14 -11.46 9.86
C ALA A 104 -3.15 -11.15 11.00
N LEU A 105 -4.29 -11.85 11.01
CA LEU A 105 -5.31 -11.70 12.06
C LEU A 105 -4.96 -12.47 13.34
N ASN A 106 -4.32 -13.63 13.20
CA ASN A 106 -4.02 -14.54 14.29
C ASN A 106 -2.58 -15.07 14.20
N ALA A 107 -1.70 -14.57 15.08
CA ALA A 107 -0.30 -14.97 15.13
C ALA A 107 -0.05 -16.46 15.42
N ASN A 108 -1.07 -17.20 15.89
CA ASN A 108 -0.98 -18.66 16.07
C ASN A 108 -1.19 -19.42 14.75
N VAL A 109 -1.82 -18.79 13.76
CA VAL A 109 -2.00 -19.34 12.42
C VAL A 109 -0.79 -18.91 11.59
N LYS A 110 -0.06 -19.89 11.07
CA LYS A 110 1.10 -19.66 10.21
C LYS A 110 0.81 -20.21 8.83
N SER A 111 1.27 -19.48 7.82
CA SER A 111 1.20 -19.90 6.42
C SER A 111 -0.23 -20.07 5.87
N ASP A 112 -1.23 -19.48 6.54
CA ASP A 112 -2.58 -19.34 5.99
C ASP A 112 -2.71 -17.94 5.39
N TYR A 113 -2.70 -17.91 4.07
CA TYR A 113 -2.75 -16.68 3.28
C TYR A 113 -4.15 -16.41 2.72
N ASN A 114 -5.18 -17.14 3.17
CA ASN A 114 -6.56 -16.85 2.82
C ASN A 114 -6.95 -15.47 3.34
N ILE A 115 -7.50 -14.62 2.46
CA ILE A 115 -8.07 -13.34 2.88
C ILE A 115 -9.30 -13.62 3.73
N GLU A 116 -9.25 -13.17 4.98
CA GLU A 116 -10.35 -13.29 5.94
C GLU A 116 -11.04 -11.95 6.17
N GLU A 117 -10.34 -10.84 5.90
CA GLU A 117 -10.90 -9.50 6.04
C GLU A 117 -10.41 -8.53 4.96
N VAL A 118 -11.31 -7.67 4.50
CA VAL A 118 -10.99 -6.55 3.61
C VAL A 118 -11.31 -5.24 4.31
N GLY A 119 -10.27 -4.46 4.60
CA GLY A 119 -10.37 -3.07 5.01
C GLY A 119 -10.41 -2.14 3.80
N ILE A 120 -11.33 -1.18 3.77
CA ILE A 120 -11.41 -0.17 2.71
C ILE A 120 -11.32 1.21 3.36
N TYR A 121 -10.23 1.92 3.10
CA TYR A 121 -10.10 3.33 3.44
C TYR A 121 -10.60 4.18 2.27
N SER A 122 -11.42 5.19 2.55
CA SER A 122 -11.79 6.21 1.55
C SER A 122 -11.24 7.57 1.94
N SER A 123 -10.51 8.23 1.05
CA SER A 123 -10.03 9.59 1.32
C SER A 123 -11.16 10.63 1.38
N LYS A 124 -12.36 10.29 0.93
CA LYS A 124 -13.57 11.10 1.09
C LYS A 124 -14.08 11.09 2.54
N ALA A 125 -14.12 9.90 3.14
CA ALA A 125 -14.62 9.71 4.50
C ALA A 125 -13.53 9.93 5.55
N GLY A 126 -12.25 9.79 5.18
CA GLY A 126 -11.12 9.88 6.10
C GLY A 126 -11.04 8.71 7.09
N GLY A 127 -11.66 7.57 6.78
CA GLY A 127 -11.76 6.44 7.70
C GLY A 127 -11.88 5.10 6.98
N TRP A 128 -11.69 4.04 7.77
CA TRP A 128 -11.80 2.65 7.33
C TRP A 128 -13.23 2.13 7.49
N THR A 129 -13.65 1.33 6.51
CA THR A 129 -14.79 0.41 6.63
C THR A 129 -14.27 -1.00 6.46
N HIS A 130 -14.73 -1.92 7.30
CA HIS A 130 -14.28 -3.31 7.31
C HIS A 130 -15.41 -4.23 6.83
N GLN A 131 -15.07 -5.17 5.96
CA GLN A 131 -15.97 -6.20 5.48
C GLN A 131 -15.35 -7.57 5.74
N ILE A 132 -16.15 -8.48 6.31
CA ILE A 132 -15.78 -9.89 6.47
C ILE A 132 -15.65 -10.48 5.07
N ALA A 133 -14.58 -11.24 4.82
CA ALA A 133 -14.30 -11.82 3.51
C ALA A 133 -15.35 -12.87 3.10
N TRP A 134 -15.26 -13.24 1.83
CA TRP A 134 -16.29 -13.93 1.06
C TRP A 134 -16.52 -15.37 1.54
N ASP A 135 -17.67 -15.96 1.21
CA ASP A 135 -17.99 -17.37 1.54
C ASP A 135 -16.97 -18.36 0.95
N ASP A 136 -16.23 -17.96 -0.09
CA ASP A 136 -15.10 -18.67 -0.69
C ASP A 136 -13.81 -17.81 -0.57
N PRO A 137 -12.97 -18.04 0.46
CA PRO A 137 -11.80 -17.21 0.70
C PRO A 137 -10.73 -17.42 -0.38
N ILE A 138 -10.10 -16.33 -0.79
CA ILE A 138 -9.08 -16.30 -1.83
C ILE A 138 -7.70 -16.23 -1.18
N GLU A 139 -6.80 -17.14 -1.54
CA GLU A 139 -5.44 -17.14 -1.02
C GLU A 139 -4.57 -16.07 -1.70
N ILE A 140 -3.94 -15.21 -0.90
CA ILE A 140 -3.17 -14.06 -1.37
C ILE A 140 -1.98 -14.44 -2.26
N LEU A 141 -1.39 -15.61 -2.02
CA LEU A 141 -0.25 -16.09 -2.79
C LEU A 141 -0.56 -16.29 -4.29
N TYR A 142 -1.83 -16.40 -4.66
CA TYR A 142 -2.23 -16.47 -6.06
C TYR A 142 -2.31 -15.11 -6.74
N PHE A 143 -2.23 -13.98 -6.02
CA PHE A 143 -2.28 -12.67 -6.67
C PHE A 143 -0.96 -12.31 -7.35
N THR A 144 -0.98 -12.27 -8.67
CA THR A 144 0.14 -11.75 -9.47
C THR A 144 0.08 -10.22 -9.60
N GLY A 145 -1.09 -9.63 -9.39
CA GLY A 145 -1.33 -8.21 -9.60
C GLY A 145 -2.77 -7.81 -9.29
N GLY A 146 -3.06 -6.53 -9.48
CA GLY A 146 -4.42 -6.00 -9.41
C GLY A 146 -4.52 -4.72 -10.22
N THR A 147 -5.73 -4.42 -10.72
CA THR A 147 -6.00 -3.15 -11.38
C THR A 147 -7.31 -2.57 -10.88
N PHE A 148 -7.33 -1.27 -10.65
CA PHE A 148 -8.55 -0.55 -10.29
C PHE A 148 -9.09 0.19 -11.51
N LEU A 149 -10.32 -0.12 -11.88
CA LEU A 149 -10.98 0.49 -13.02
C LEU A 149 -12.47 0.69 -12.70
N SER A 150 -12.95 1.92 -12.88
CA SER A 150 -14.37 2.24 -12.77
C SER A 150 -15.04 1.85 -11.44
N GLY A 151 -14.31 2.00 -10.33
CA GLY A 151 -14.82 1.66 -8.99
C GLY A 151 -14.62 0.21 -8.57
N LEU A 152 -14.06 -0.63 -9.44
CA LEU A 152 -13.84 -2.05 -9.19
C LEU A 152 -12.35 -2.37 -9.12
N LEU A 153 -11.96 -3.15 -8.11
CA LEU A 153 -10.63 -3.73 -8.01
C LEU A 153 -10.68 -5.14 -8.60
N TYR A 154 -9.94 -5.35 -9.69
CA TYR A 154 -9.79 -6.65 -10.33
C TYR A 154 -8.48 -7.27 -9.90
N PHE A 155 -8.53 -8.55 -9.55
CA PHE A 155 -7.35 -9.33 -9.22
C PHE A 155 -6.94 -10.24 -10.37
N THR A 156 -5.65 -10.42 -10.56
CA THR A 156 -5.10 -11.39 -11.52
C THR A 156 -4.52 -12.58 -10.77
N PHE A 157 -4.82 -13.77 -11.27
CA PHE A 157 -4.45 -15.08 -10.72
C PHE A 157 -3.51 -15.82 -11.67
#